data_AF-A0A2P7MVJ1-F1
#
_entry.id   AF-A0A2P7MVJ1-F1
#
_cell.length_a   1.000
_cell.length_b   1.000
_cell.length_c   1.000
_cell.angle_alpha   90.00
_cell.angle_beta   90.00
_cell.angle_gamma   90.00
#
_symmetry.space_group_name_H-M   'P 1'
#
loop_
_entity.id
_entity.type
_entity.pdbx_description
1 polymer ?
#
loop_
_entity_poly.entity_id
_entity_poly.type
_entity_poly.pdbx_seq_one_letter_code
_entity_poly.pdbx_strand_id
1 'polypeptide(L)' 'MPWRLQLLNELPKQEAELLRLRYGIAAGKPLSVSSTARQMGDTRDTARGRERRNNALIRRLSVRFIDHLEA' A
#
# COMPACT_ATOMS: atom_id res chain seq x y z
N MET A 1 9.98 -5.81 -14.40
CA MET A 1 9.51 -5.70 -13.00
C MET A 1 8.10 -5.12 -13.01
N PRO A 2 7.10 -5.73 -12.35
CA PRO A 2 5.75 -5.19 -12.34
C PRO A 2 5.72 -3.84 -11.61
N TRP A 3 5.18 -2.80 -12.27
CA TRP A 3 5.12 -1.41 -11.81
C TRP A 3 4.59 -1.22 -10.37
N ARG A 4 3.71 -2.13 -9.92
CA ARG A 4 3.18 -2.14 -8.54
C ARG A 4 4.28 -2.28 -7.48
N LEU A 5 5.36 -3.01 -7.77
CA LEU A 5 6.47 -3.17 -6.82
C LEU A 5 7.39 -1.95 -6.78
N GLN A 6 7.54 -1.23 -7.90
CA GLN A 6 8.28 0.03 -7.95
C GLN A 6 7.56 1.10 -7.11
N LEU A 7 6.25 1.22 -7.25
CA LEU A 7 5.45 2.17 -6.47
C LEU A 7 5.59 1.94 -4.96
N LEU A 8 5.60 0.68 -4.51
CA LEU A 8 5.79 0.34 -3.09
C LEU A 8 7.16 0.74 -2.56
N ASN A 9 8.20 0.78 -3.39
CA ASN A 9 9.54 1.20 -2.97
C ASN A 9 9.65 2.71 -2.77
N GLU A 10 8.74 3.50 -3.34
CA GLU A 10 8.69 4.96 -3.15
C GLU A 10 7.86 5.37 -1.92
N LEU A 11 7.13 4.43 -1.32
CA LEU A 11 6.34 4.67 -0.12
C LEU A 11 7.22 4.59 1.14
N PRO A 12 6.86 5.32 2.21
CA PRO A 12 7.50 5.08 3.50
C PRO A 12 7.25 3.62 3.95
N LYS A 13 8.21 3.06 4.69
CA LYS A 13 8.28 1.61 4.95
C LYS A 13 7.00 1.05 5.57
N GLN A 14 6.39 1.76 6.51
CA GLN A 14 5.18 1.28 7.20
C GLN A 14 3.97 1.24 6.27
N GLU A 15 3.88 2.19 5.36
CA GLU A 15 2.83 2.32 4.35
C GLU A 15 2.96 1.22 3.29
N ALA A 16 4.19 0.98 2.82
CA ALA A 16 4.49 -0.14 1.92
C ALA A 16 4.12 -1.48 2.55
N GLU A 17 4.48 -1.68 3.82
CA GLU A 17 4.21 -2.91 4.55
C GLU A 17 2.71 -3.16 4.76
N LEU A 18 1.96 -2.11 5.12
CA LEU A 18 0.50 -2.20 5.23
C LEU A 18 -0.14 -2.66 3.92
N LEU A 19 0.31 -2.15 2.78
CA LEU A 19 -0.21 -2.52 1.47
C LEU A 19 0.16 -3.95 1.07
N ARG A 20 1.37 -4.41 1.39
CA ARG A 20 1.78 -5.80 1.19
C ARG A 20 0.85 -6.76 1.92
N LEU A 21 0.57 -6.48 3.19
CA LEU A 21 -0.32 -7.31 4.01
C LEU A 21 -1.79 -7.24 3.56
N ARG A 22 -2.31 -6.03 3.30
CA ARG A 22 -3.73 -5.82 2.94
C ARG A 22 -4.11 -6.41 1.60
N TYR A 23 -3.18 -6.42 0.65
CA TYR A 23 -3.45 -6.84 -0.72
C TYR A 23 -2.68 -8.10 -1.13
N GLY A 24 -1.92 -8.71 -0.22
CA GLY A 24 -1.15 -9.92 -0.50
C GLY A 24 0.03 -9.68 -1.46
N ILE A 25 0.49 -8.45 -1.59
CA ILE A 25 1.56 -8.11 -2.54
C ILE A 25 2.87 -8.71 -2.01
N ALA A 26 3.51 -9.53 -2.83
CA ALA A 26 4.78 -10.23 -2.56
C ALA A 26 4.78 -11.26 -1.40
N ALA A 27 3.74 -11.33 -0.56
CA ALA A 27 3.74 -12.14 0.66
C ALA A 27 2.57 -13.14 0.81
N GLY A 28 1.64 -13.24 -0.15
CA GLY A 28 0.62 -14.30 -0.16
C GLY A 28 -0.84 -13.80 -0.11
N LYS A 29 -1.69 -14.38 0.73
CA LYS A 29 -3.13 -14.05 0.77
C LYS A 29 -3.37 -12.67 1.42
N PRO A 30 -4.30 -11.86 0.87
CA PRO A 30 -4.73 -10.61 1.50
C PRO A 30 -5.24 -10.81 2.93
N LEU A 31 -4.83 -9.95 3.86
CA LEU A 31 -5.32 -9.95 5.23
C LEU A 31 -6.43 -8.93 5.42
N SER A 32 -7.36 -9.18 6.36
CA SER A 32 -8.34 -8.18 6.78
C SER A 32 -7.66 -6.96 7.42
N VAL A 33 -8.37 -5.82 7.53
CA VAL A 33 -7.88 -4.62 8.22
C VAL A 33 -7.49 -4.93 9.67
N SER A 34 -8.33 -5.68 10.40
CA SER A 34 -8.06 -6.03 11.79
C SER A 34 -6.86 -6.96 11.93
N SER A 35 -6.72 -7.95 11.04
CA SER A 35 -5.57 -8.85 11.01
C SER A 35 -4.27 -8.11 10.69
N THR A 36 -4.34 -7.17 9.74
CA THR A 36 -3.20 -6.32 9.37
C THR A 36 -2.78 -5.44 10.54
N ALA A 37 -3.73 -4.77 11.19
CA ALA A 37 -3.47 -3.95 12.37
C ALA A 37 -2.77 -4.75 13.47
N ARG A 38 -3.28 -5.95 13.79
CA ARG A 38 -2.68 -6.84 14.77
C ARG A 38 -1.24 -7.21 14.41
N GLN A 39 -0.97 -7.54 13.14
CA GLN A 39 0.37 -7.91 12.69
C GLN A 39 1.35 -6.74 12.69
N MET A 40 0.86 -5.52 12.51
CA MET A 40 1.66 -4.28 12.57
C MET A 40 1.80 -3.70 13.98
N GLY A 41 1.20 -4.32 15.01
CA GLY A 41 1.20 -3.78 16.38
C GLY A 41 0.35 -2.51 16.55
N ASP A 42 -0.65 -2.33 15.69
CA ASP A 42 -1.50 -1.16 15.58
C ASP A 42 -2.96 -1.44 15.97
N THR A 43 -3.75 -0.37 16.16
CA THR A 43 -5.21 -0.47 16.24
C THR A 43 -5.85 -0.55 14.84
N ARG A 44 -7.07 -1.09 14.78
CA ARG A 44 -7.85 -1.15 13.54
C ARG A 44 -8.05 0.23 12.91
N ASP A 45 -8.31 1.25 13.72
CA ASP A 45 -8.57 2.60 13.22
C ASP A 45 -7.30 3.28 12.71
N THR A 46 -6.16 3.04 13.36
CA THR A 46 -4.85 3.46 12.83
C THR A 46 -4.59 2.84 11.46
N ALA A 47 -4.81 1.52 11.32
CA ALA A 47 -4.64 0.83 10.05
C ALA A 47 -5.59 1.36 8.95
N ARG A 48 -6.86 1.65 9.28
CA ARG A 48 -7.80 2.30 8.34
C ARG A 48 -7.36 3.70 7.93
N GLY A 49 -6.86 4.48 8.88
CA GLY A 49 -6.34 5.82 8.62
C GLY A 49 -5.17 5.78 7.63
N ARG A 50 -4.21 4.86 7.85
CA ARG A 50 -3.10 4.61 6.93
C ARG A 50 -3.59 4.12 5.57
N GLU A 51 -4.51 3.15 5.51
CA GLU A 51 -5.05 2.62 4.25
C GLU A 51 -5.68 3.73 3.39
N ARG A 52 -6.45 4.64 4.01
CA ARG A 52 -7.01 5.81 3.30
C ARG A 52 -5.91 6.73 2.75
N ARG A 53 -4.88 7.05 3.55
CA ARG A 53 -3.76 7.89 3.11
C ARG A 53 -2.98 7.24 1.97
N ASN A 54 -2.72 5.94 2.07
CA ASN A 54 -2.05 5.17 1.02
C ASN A 54 -2.84 5.18 -0.28
N ASN A 55 -4.16 4.99 -0.25
CA ASN A 55 -4.99 5.08 -1.45
C ASN A 55 -4.91 6.45 -2.12
N ALA A 56 -4.86 7.54 -1.34
CA ALA A 56 -4.66 8.88 -1.89
C ALA A 56 -3.25 9.03 -2.51
N LEU A 57 -2.22 8.51 -1.85
CA LEU A 57 -0.84 8.58 -2.30
C LEU A 57 -0.60 7.76 -3.58
N ILE A 58 -1.15 6.56 -3.64
CA ILE A 58 -1.14 5.69 -4.83
C ILE A 58 -1.85 6.39 -6.00
N ARG A 59 -3.02 7.00 -5.78
CA ARG A 59 -3.72 7.74 -6.85
C ARG A 59 -2.85 8.86 -7.42
N ARG A 60 -2.23 9.66 -6.55
CA ARG A 60 -1.33 10.75 -6.97
C ARG A 60 -0.11 10.25 -7.75
N LEU A 61 0.53 9.19 -7.27
CA LEU A 61 1.69 8.59 -7.94
C LEU A 61 1.30 7.88 -9.24
N SER A 62 0.12 7.28 -9.30
CA SER A 62 -0.36 6.58 -10.50
C SER A 62 -0.67 7.54 -11.64
N VAL A 63 -1.20 8.74 -11.36
CA VAL A 63 -1.36 9.81 -12.38
C VAL A 63 0.01 10.14 -13.00
N ARG A 64 1.02 10.36 -12.16
CA ARG A 64 2.39 10.62 -12.63
C ARG A 64 2.98 9.47 -13.46
N PHE A 65 2.64 8.23 -13.11
CA PHE A 65 3.11 7.04 -13.83
C PHE A 65 2.36 6.83 -15.16
N ILE A 66 1.06 7.13 -15.23
CA ILE A 66 0.29 7.12 -16.47
C ILE A 66 0.84 8.17 -17.42
N ASP A 67 1.10 9.39 -16.95
CA ASP A 67 1.75 10.44 -17.75
C ASP A 67 3.11 9.98 -18.30
N HIS A 68 3.84 9.13 -17.57
CA HIS A 68 5.13 8.57 -18.00
C HIS A 68 5.00 7.42 -19.01
N LEU A 69 3.84 6.77 -19.11
CA LEU A 69 3.57 5.68 -20.06
C LEU A 69 2.93 6.19 -21.37
N GLU A 70 2.34 7.37 -21.35
CA GLU A 70 1.71 8.02 -22.52
C GLU A 70 2.65 9.01 -23.26
N ALA A 71 3.87 9.21 -22.76
CA ALA A 71 4.91 10.07 -23.34
C ALA A 71 5.95 9.27 -24.14
#